data_AF-A0A2A2WKK8-F1
#
_entry.id   AF-A0A2A2WKK8-F1
#
_cell.length_a   1.000
_cell.length_b   1.000
_cell.length_c   1.000
_cell.angle_alpha   90.00
_cell.angle_beta   90.00
_cell.angle_gamma   90.00
#
_symmetry.space_group_name_H-M   'P 1'
#
loop_
_entity.id
_entity.type
_entity.pdbx_description
1 polymer ?
#
loop_
_entity_poly.entity_id
_entity_poly.type
_entity_poly.pdbx_seq_one_letter_code
_entity_poly.pdbx_strand_id
1 'polypeptide(L)'
;MEGQLLDVDLTIETKPGASEYMLTGSFQTYNWSVVTAEGVTKKNETGALMSPCNADPDGLGGMLNPGSKYAGMLQFDVPADSQTLLLEVPGVDTWEWPIPAVG
;
A
#
# COMPACT_ATOMS: atom_id res chain seq x y z
N MET A 1 20.47 9.04 5.64
CA MET A 1 19.38 8.15 6.07
C MET A 1 19.46 6.95 5.16
N GLU A 2 19.75 5.77 5.70
CA GLU A 2 19.65 4.53 4.92
C GLU A 2 18.16 4.13 4.91
N GLY A 3 17.64 3.86 3.71
CA GLY A 3 16.30 3.32 3.52
C GLY A 3 16.29 1.81 3.71
N GLN A 4 15.12 1.24 3.87
CA GLN A 4 14.87 -0.20 3.88
C GLN A 4 13.74 -0.52 2.90
N LEU A 5 13.82 -1.69 2.26
CA LEU A 5 12.73 -2.20 1.46
C LEU A 5 11.75 -2.95 2.38
N LEU A 6 10.50 -2.53 2.36
CA LEU A 6 9.39 -3.18 3.05
C LEU A 6 8.50 -3.87 2.01
N ASP A 7 8.45 -5.19 2.08
CA ASP A 7 7.52 -6.01 1.30
C ASP A 7 6.21 -6.20 2.09
N VAL A 8 5.08 -5.95 1.45
CA VAL A 8 3.75 -6.06 2.04
C VAL A 8 2.87 -6.94 1.17
N ASP A 9 2.60 -8.14 1.68
CA ASP A 9 1.61 -9.03 1.10
C ASP A 9 0.20 -8.52 1.42
N LEU A 10 -0.59 -8.30 0.37
CA LEU A 10 -1.93 -7.76 0.46
C LEU A 10 -2.92 -8.68 -0.25
N THR A 11 -4.10 -8.79 0.35
CA THR A 11 -5.27 -9.41 -0.27
C THR A 11 -6.41 -8.40 -0.23
N ILE A 12 -6.99 -8.11 -1.40
CA ILE A 12 -8.11 -7.18 -1.54
C ILE A 12 -9.33 -7.96 -1.99
N GLU A 13 -10.47 -7.71 -1.35
CA GLU A 13 -11.78 -8.18 -1.80
C GLU A 13 -12.70 -6.98 -1.97
N THR A 14 -13.16 -6.73 -3.20
CA THR A 14 -14.06 -5.63 -3.50
C THR A 14 -15.51 -6.08 -3.36
N LYS A 15 -16.39 -5.19 -2.86
CA LYS A 15 -17.82 -5.51 -2.73
C LYS A 15 -18.50 -5.49 -4.09
N PRO A 16 -19.46 -6.40 -4.35
CA PRO A 16 -20.35 -6.28 -5.51
C PRO A 16 -21.04 -4.91 -5.50
N GLY A 17 -21.02 -4.22 -6.65
CA GLY A 17 -21.62 -2.88 -6.79
C GLY A 17 -20.76 -1.71 -6.28
N ALA A 18 -19.51 -1.95 -5.87
CA ALA A 18 -18.56 -0.87 -5.62
C ALA A 18 -18.31 -0.04 -6.90
N SER A 19 -18.11 1.27 -6.76
CA SER A 19 -17.80 2.14 -7.89
C SER A 19 -16.37 1.90 -8.39
N GLU A 20 -16.21 1.58 -9.67
CA GLU A 20 -14.89 1.41 -10.32
C GLU A 20 -14.00 2.65 -10.13
N TYR A 21 -14.60 3.85 -10.13
CA TYR A 21 -13.88 5.10 -9.87
C TYR A 21 -13.28 5.14 -8.47
N MET A 22 -14.07 4.74 -7.46
CA MET A 22 -13.58 4.66 -6.07
C MET A 22 -12.51 3.59 -5.94
N LEU A 23 -12.70 2.43 -6.56
CA LEU A 23 -11.76 1.31 -6.53
C LEU A 23 -10.39 1.70 -7.13
N THR A 24 -10.40 2.39 -8.28
CA THR A 24 -9.16 2.83 -8.96
C THR A 24 -8.38 3.85 -8.13
N GLY A 25 -9.08 4.75 -7.42
CA GLY A 25 -8.45 5.77 -6.59
C GLY A 25 -7.95 5.27 -5.22
N SER A 26 -8.44 4.13 -4.74
CA SER A 26 -8.22 3.69 -3.35
C SER A 26 -6.81 3.16 -3.08
N PHE A 27 -6.17 2.50 -4.03
CA PHE A 27 -4.87 1.84 -3.80
C PHE A 27 -3.71 2.51 -4.53
N GLN A 28 -3.87 3.80 -4.85
CA GLN A 28 -2.83 4.59 -5.47
C GLN A 28 -1.66 4.83 -4.50
N THR A 29 -0.46 4.93 -5.06
CA THR A 29 0.78 5.03 -4.27
C THR A 29 0.83 6.22 -3.31
N TYR A 30 0.20 7.34 -3.66
CA TYR A 30 0.14 8.54 -2.83
C TYR A 30 -0.79 8.45 -1.62
N ASN A 31 -1.61 7.39 -1.53
CA ASN A 31 -2.44 7.10 -0.36
C ASN A 31 -1.63 6.37 0.73
N TRP A 32 -0.40 5.96 0.43
CA TRP A 32 0.47 5.27 1.37
C TRP A 32 1.43 6.25 2.05
N SER A 33 1.57 6.11 3.36
CA SER A 33 2.55 6.87 4.15
C SER A 33 3.14 6.02 5.26
N VAL A 34 4.23 6.48 5.86
CA VAL A 34 4.84 5.84 7.03
C VAL A 34 4.98 6.82 8.17
N VAL A 35 4.87 6.31 9.39
CA VAL A 35 5.14 7.06 10.63
C VAL A 35 6.48 6.59 11.19
N THR A 36 7.42 7.51 11.37
CA THR A 36 8.71 7.21 11.99
C THR A 36 8.61 7.13 13.52
N ALA A 37 9.67 6.63 14.18
CA ALA A 37 9.76 6.58 15.63
C ALA A 37 9.58 7.94 16.33
N GLU A 38 9.85 9.05 15.62
CA GLU A 38 9.65 10.42 16.11
C GLU A 38 8.21 10.92 15.93
N GLY A 39 7.31 10.10 15.37
CA GLY A 39 5.93 10.46 15.06
C GLY A 39 5.79 11.28 13.78
N VAL A 40 6.82 11.34 12.93
CA VAL A 40 6.77 12.10 11.67
C VAL A 40 6.12 11.23 10.59
N THR A 41 5.01 11.72 10.03
CA THR A 41 4.38 11.12 8.84
C THR A 41 5.14 11.54 7.59
N LYS A 42 5.67 10.57 6.85
CA LYS A 42 6.28 10.77 5.54
C LYS A 42 5.41 10.10 4.49
N LYS A 43 4.94 10.86 3.50
CA LYS A 43 4.25 10.28 2.35
C LYS A 43 5.25 9.44 1.58
N ASN A 44 4.76 8.33 1.04
CA ASN A 44 5.59 7.55 0.15
C ASN A 44 5.75 8.28 -1.19
N GLU A 45 6.94 8.84 -1.42
CA GLU A 45 7.26 9.59 -2.64
C GLU A 45 7.78 8.69 -3.77
N THR A 46 8.32 7.51 -3.44
CA THR A 46 8.88 6.53 -4.37
C THR A 46 7.84 5.56 -4.93
N GLY A 47 6.63 5.59 -4.37
CA GLY A 47 5.53 4.74 -4.75
C GLY A 47 5.69 3.29 -4.28
N ALA A 48 4.58 2.57 -4.21
CA ALA A 48 4.64 1.12 -4.14
C ALA A 48 5.26 0.64 -5.45
N LEU A 49 6.48 0.13 -5.41
CA LEU A 49 7.04 -0.58 -6.55
C LEU A 49 6.34 -1.94 -6.58
N MET A 50 5.57 -2.19 -7.63
CA MET A 50 5.19 -3.56 -7.95
C MET A 50 6.49 -4.32 -8.20
N SER A 51 6.74 -5.38 -7.43
CA SER A 51 7.88 -6.23 -7.70
C SER A 51 7.78 -6.74 -9.14
N PRO A 52 8.80 -6.55 -10.00
CA PRO A 52 8.75 -6.98 -11.40
C PRO A 52 8.60 -8.50 -11.54
N CYS A 53 8.84 -9.26 -10.47
CA CYS A 53 8.60 -10.70 -10.42
C CYS A 53 7.10 -11.08 -10.27
N ASN A 54 6.24 -10.14 -9.86
CA ASN A 54 4.81 -10.33 -9.59
C ASN A 54 3.93 -9.34 -10.37
N ALA A 55 4.41 -8.85 -11.52
CA ALA A 55 3.61 -8.00 -12.42
C ALA A 55 2.51 -8.83 -13.10
N ASP A 56 1.53 -9.25 -12.32
CA ASP A 56 0.28 -9.81 -12.79
C ASP A 56 -0.62 -8.65 -13.23
N PRO A 57 -1.09 -8.59 -14.49
CA PRO A 57 -2.05 -7.57 -14.93
C PRO A 57 -3.38 -7.65 -14.16
N ASP A 58 -3.71 -8.80 -13.57
CA ASP A 58 -4.82 -9.00 -12.64
C ASP A 58 -4.40 -8.85 -11.16
N GLY A 59 -3.19 -8.34 -10.90
CA GLY A 59 -2.60 -8.14 -9.58
C GLY A 59 -2.79 -6.73 -9.00
N LEU A 60 -2.13 -6.49 -7.87
CA LEU A 60 -2.17 -5.23 -7.13
C LEU A 60 -1.37 -4.12 -7.81
N GLY A 61 -1.92 -3.59 -8.91
CA GLY A 61 -1.33 -2.49 -9.68
C GLY A 61 -2.13 -2.12 -10.94
N GLY A 62 -3.16 -2.90 -11.28
CA GLY A 62 -4.14 -2.60 -12.32
C GLY A 62 -5.44 -1.96 -11.78
N MET A 63 -6.41 -1.80 -12.68
CA MET A 63 -7.76 -1.37 -12.31
C MET A 63 -8.45 -2.47 -11.51
N LEU A 64 -8.94 -2.14 -10.31
CA LEU A 64 -9.71 -3.07 -9.49
C LEU A 64 -11.17 -3.09 -9.94
N ASN A 65 -11.72 -4.29 -10.11
CA ASN A 65 -13.11 -4.52 -10.55
C ASN A 65 -14.02 -4.82 -9.34
N PRO A 66 -15.32 -4.49 -9.41
CA PRO A 66 -16.27 -4.79 -8.34
C PRO A 66 -16.56 -6.29 -8.19
N GLY A 67 -16.66 -6.78 -6.95
CA GLY A 67 -16.96 -8.19 -6.66
C GLY A 67 -15.79 -9.16 -6.88
N SER A 68 -14.57 -8.64 -7.01
CA SER A 68 -13.37 -9.39 -7.35
C SER A 68 -12.42 -9.53 -6.17
N LYS A 69 -11.51 -10.51 -6.25
CA LYS A 69 -10.45 -10.75 -5.27
C LYS A 69 -9.08 -10.63 -5.94
N TYR A 70 -8.16 -10.00 -5.23
CA TYR A 70 -6.80 -9.71 -5.67
C TYR A 70 -5.84 -10.13 -4.57
N ALA A 71 -4.69 -10.67 -4.95
CA ALA A 71 -3.58 -10.93 -4.05
C ALA A 71 -2.29 -10.50 -4.72
N GLY A 72 -1.36 -9.93 -3.95
CA GLY A 72 -0.09 -9.49 -4.48
C GLY A 72 0.81 -8.90 -3.41
N MET A 73 2.00 -8.51 -3.83
CA MET A 73 3.01 -7.92 -2.97
C MET A 73 3.31 -6.50 -3.44
N LEU A 74 3.22 -5.54 -2.54
CA LEU A 74 3.69 -4.18 -2.75
C LEU A 74 5.04 -4.00 -2.04
N GLN A 75 6.01 -3.41 -2.72
CA GLN A 75 7.29 -3.07 -2.11
C GLN A 75 7.39 -1.56 -1.91
N PHE A 76 7.85 -1.15 -0.74
CA PHE A 76 8.00 0.25 -0.36
C PHE A 76 9.45 0.53 0.05
N ASP A 77 10.04 1.61 -0.46
CA ASP A 77 11.29 2.14 0.08
C ASP A 77 10.94 3.12 1.22
N VAL A 78 11.23 2.73 2.45
CA VAL A 78 10.86 3.47 3.66
C VAL A 78 12.09 3.78 4.50
N PRO A 79 12.10 4.87 5.28
CA PRO A 79 13.17 5.11 6.25
C PRO A 79 13.36 3.94 7.22
N ALA A 80 14.61 3.65 7.60
CA ALA A 80 14.93 2.56 8.54
C ALA A 80 14.27 2.73 9.92
N ASP A 81 13.91 3.96 10.31
CA ASP A 81 13.24 4.28 11.57
C ASP A 81 11.70 4.28 11.48
N SER A 82 11.13 3.80 10.37
CA SER A 82 9.68 3.68 10.18
C SER A 82 9.09 2.61 11.10
N GLN A 83 8.00 2.93 11.79
CA GLN A 83 7.32 2.04 12.74
C GLN A 83 5.92 1.63 12.29
N THR A 84 5.24 2.47 11.51
CA THR A 84 3.86 2.20 11.07
C THR A 84 3.73 2.50 9.59
N LEU A 85 3.09 1.61 8.84
CA LEU A 85 2.61 1.83 7.49
C LEU A 85 1.15 2.23 7.55
N LEU A 86 0.79 3.29 6.82
CA LEU A 86 -0.56 3.83 6.73
C LEU A 86 -1.07 3.75 5.29
N LEU A 87 -2.34 3.40 5.14
CA LEU A 87 -3.11 3.56 3.91
C LEU A 87 -4.31 4.46 4.20
N GLU A 88 -4.32 5.65 3.59
CA GLU A 88 -5.39 6.64 3.69
C GLU A 88 -6.22 6.65 2.41
N VAL A 89 -7.43 6.08 2.44
CA VAL A 89 -8.32 6.08 1.29
C VAL A 89 -9.35 7.21 1.43
N PRO A 90 -9.41 8.18 0.49
CA PRO A 90 -10.37 9.27 0.59
C PRO A 90 -11.82 8.79 0.71
N GLY A 91 -12.50 9.25 1.76
CA GLY A 91 -13.91 8.92 2.02
C GLY A 91 -14.13 7.54 2.67
N VAL A 92 -13.07 6.88 3.11
CA VAL A 92 -13.11 5.61 3.85
C VAL A 92 -12.22 5.76 5.11
N ASP A 93 -12.07 4.67 5.87
CA ASP A 93 -11.19 4.58 7.01
C ASP A 93 -9.71 4.55 6.61
N THR A 94 -8.85 4.88 7.57
CA THR A 94 -7.40 4.67 7.47
C THR A 94 -7.06 3.27 7.99
N TRP A 95 -6.19 2.57 7.27
CA TRP A 95 -5.61 1.32 7.76
C TRP A 95 -4.18 1.53 8.21
N GLU A 96 -3.81 0.85 9.30
CA GLU A 96 -2.50 0.97 9.91
C GLU A 96 -1.92 -0.42 10.19
N TRP A 97 -0.65 -0.61 9.83
CA TRP A 97 0.07 -1.85 10.10
C TRP A 97 1.41 -1.55 10.76
N PRO A 98 1.80 -2.29 11.82
CA PRO A 98 3.14 -2.14 12.40
C PRO A 98 4.19 -2.65 11.42
N ILE A 99 5.29 -1.89 11.27
CA ILE A 99 6.46 -2.30 10.51
C ILE A 99 7.38 -3.09 11.46
N PRO A 100 7.73 -4.36 11.14
CA PRO A 100 8.64 -5.14 11.97
C PRO A 100 10.00 -4.44 12.08
N ALA A 101 10.57 -4.43 13.28
CA ALA A 101 11.95 -3.96 13.45
C ALA A 101 12.89 -4.90 12.69
N VAL A 102 13.75 -4.34 11.85
CA VAL A 102 14.85 -5.10 11.23
C VAL A 102 15.89 -5.35 12.31
N GLY A 103 16.12 -6.63 12.62
CA GLY A 103 17.12 -7.08 13.61
C GLY A 103 18.53 -7.09 13.08
#